data_AF-A0A699LBE5-F1
#
_entry.id   AF-A0A699LBE5-F1
#
_cell.length_a   1.000
_cell.length_b   1.000
_cell.length_c   1.000
_cell.angle_alpha   90.00
_cell.angle_beta   90.00
_cell.angle_gamma   90.00
#
_symmetry.space_group_name_H-M   'P 1'
#
loop_
_entity.id
_entity.type
_entity.pdbx_description
1 polymer ?
#
loop_
_entity_poly.entity_id
_entity_poly.type
_entity_poly.pdbx_seq_one_letter_code
_entity_poly.pdbx_strand_id
1 'polypeptide(L)'
;MTDSGSTDPTRTPPLPEVFLKRTISLINSNSDRNSVSLVCKDWYNFERLTRRHVSIRNCYAVSPEIVAARFPAIRSVSLKGKPRFSDFNLVPEDWGADVQPWLSVFVTAYPLLEE
;
A
#
# COMPACT_ATOMS: atom_id res chain seq x y z
N MET A 1 6.76 -30.12 33.39
CA MET A 1 7.07 -30.27 31.95
C MET A 1 7.19 -28.86 31.39
N THR A 2 8.36 -28.26 31.62
CA THR A 2 8.66 -26.85 31.32
C THR A 2 9.14 -26.74 29.88
N ASP A 3 8.39 -26.02 29.07
CA ASP A 3 8.78 -25.64 27.70
C ASP A 3 9.92 -24.62 27.79
N SER A 4 11.14 -25.13 27.61
CA SER A 4 12.37 -24.34 27.49
C SER A 4 12.37 -23.65 26.13
N GLY A 5 11.77 -22.47 26.07
CA GLY A 5 11.91 -21.54 24.95
C GLY A 5 13.38 -21.14 24.80
N SER A 6 14.03 -21.70 23.77
CA SER A 6 15.36 -21.29 23.32
C SER A 6 15.33 -19.81 22.94
N THR A 7 15.83 -18.95 23.83
CA THR A 7 16.11 -17.55 23.50
C THR A 7 17.44 -17.48 22.77
N ASP A 8 17.37 -17.47 21.45
CA ASP A 8 18.50 -17.12 20.59
C ASP A 8 19.01 -15.71 20.98
N PRO A 9 20.25 -15.58 21.47
CA PRO A 9 20.79 -14.32 21.98
C PRO A 9 20.99 -13.26 20.87
N THR A 10 20.85 -13.64 19.60
CA THR A 10 20.87 -12.71 18.46
C THR A 10 19.50 -12.15 18.11
N ARG A 11 18.41 -12.69 18.69
CA ARG A 11 17.05 -12.24 18.39
C ARG A 11 16.72 -10.98 19.17
N THR A 12 16.88 -9.83 18.53
CA THR A 12 16.40 -8.55 19.08
C THR A 12 14.90 -8.68 19.39
N PRO A 13 14.45 -8.36 20.62
CA PRO A 13 13.05 -8.45 20.96
C PRO A 13 12.22 -7.51 20.05
N PRO A 14 11.04 -7.94 19.59
CA PRO A 14 10.21 -7.12 18.74
C PRO A 14 9.82 -5.83 19.47
N LEU A 15 9.89 -4.70 18.77
CA LEU A 15 9.44 -3.42 19.32
C LEU A 15 7.95 -3.49 19.67
N PRO A 16 7.50 -2.83 20.75
CA PRO A 16 6.08 -2.80 21.09
C PRO A 16 5.24 -2.27 19.93
N GLU A 17 4.14 -2.95 19.61
CA GLU A 17 3.22 -2.59 18.53
C GLU A 17 2.74 -1.13 18.61
N VAL A 18 2.44 -0.65 19.82
CA VAL A 18 1.99 0.74 20.07
C VAL A 18 3.03 1.76 19.60
N PHE A 19 4.31 1.48 19.83
CA PHE A 19 5.39 2.34 19.39
C PHE A 19 5.51 2.35 17.86
N LEU A 20 5.51 1.17 17.23
CA LEU A 20 5.58 1.06 15.77
C LEU A 20 4.43 1.79 15.09
N LYS A 21 3.21 1.57 15.57
CA LYS A 21 2.00 2.24 15.06
C LYS A 21 2.12 3.76 15.17
N ARG A 22 2.58 4.29 16.32
CA ARG A 22 2.73 5.73 16.51
C ARG A 22 3.82 6.29 15.60
N THR A 23 5.00 5.67 15.56
CA THR A 23 6.13 6.14 14.73
C THR A 23 5.76 6.12 13.24
N ILE A 24 5.21 5.01 12.75
CA ILE A 24 4.82 4.84 11.34
C ILE A 24 3.67 5.79 10.95
N SER A 25 2.79 6.17 11.89
CA SER A 25 1.73 7.15 11.64
C SER A 25 2.22 8.58 11.44
N LEU A 26 3.43 8.91 11.90
CA LEU A 26 4.05 10.23 11.73
C LEU A 26 4.76 10.38 10.37
N ILE A 27 4.92 9.28 9.62
CA ILE A 27 5.63 9.26 8.34
C ILE A 27 4.63 9.52 7.21
N ASN A 28 4.68 10.73 6.65
CA ASN A 28 3.76 11.14 5.58
C ASN A 28 4.29 10.87 4.17
N SER A 29 5.61 10.82 4.00
CA SER A 29 6.25 10.61 2.70
C SER A 29 6.01 9.18 2.18
N ASN A 30 5.53 9.06 0.94
CA ASN A 30 5.42 7.76 0.27
C ASN A 30 6.77 7.05 0.15
N SER A 31 7.86 7.79 -0.07
CA SER A 31 9.20 7.21 -0.20
C SER A 31 9.66 6.59 1.10
N ASP A 32 9.46 7.30 2.22
CA ASP A 32 9.90 6.81 3.53
C ASP A 32 9.06 5.63 3.99
N ARG A 33 7.74 5.67 3.73
CA ARG A 33 6.83 4.54 3.95
C ARG A 33 7.26 3.30 3.15
N ASN A 34 7.71 3.46 1.91
CA ASN A 34 8.26 2.35 1.12
C ASN A 34 9.52 1.79 1.78
N SER A 35 10.46 2.65 2.21
CA SER A 35 11.68 2.21 2.91
C SER A 35 11.37 1.46 4.21
N VAL A 36 10.44 1.99 5.03
CA VAL A 36 9.95 1.36 6.27
C VAL A 36 9.43 -0.05 6.01
N SER A 37 8.67 -0.25 4.93
CA SER A 37 8.11 -1.56 4.58
C SER A 37 9.15 -2.65 4.26
N LEU A 38 10.41 -2.27 4.04
CA LEU A 38 11.50 -3.19 3.66
C LEU A 38 12.44 -3.56 4.83
N VAL A 39 12.26 -2.97 6.01
CA VAL A 39 13.15 -3.20 7.17
C VAL A 39 13.02 -4.64 7.69
N CYS A 40 11.79 -5.08 7.96
CA CYS A 40 11.50 -6.45 8.40
C CYS A 40 10.02 -6.79 8.17
N LYS A 41 9.64 -8.05 8.42
CA LYS A 41 8.26 -8.55 8.25
C LYS A 41 7.24 -7.81 9.14
N ASP A 42 7.61 -7.46 10.37
CA ASP A 42 6.71 -6.74 11.27
C ASP A 42 6.45 -5.32 10.76
N TRP A 43 7.49 -4.62 10.33
CA TRP A 43 7.37 -3.28 9.77
C TRP A 43 6.58 -3.27 8.47
N TYR A 44 6.81 -4.26 7.60
CA TYR A 44 5.99 -4.50 6.41
C TYR A 44 4.50 -4.63 6.77
N ASN A 45 4.17 -5.45 7.77
CA ASN A 45 2.79 -5.66 8.20
C ASN A 45 2.15 -4.41 8.80
N PHE A 46 2.87 -3.67 9.65
CA PHE A 46 2.37 -2.41 10.21
C PHE A 46 2.18 -1.34 9.14
N GLU A 47 3.14 -1.17 8.24
CA GLU A 47 3.07 -0.19 7.17
C GLU A 47 1.84 -0.48 6.31
N ARG A 48 1.69 -1.70 5.81
CA ARG A 48 0.59 -2.03 4.90
C ARG A 48 -0.80 -1.85 5.54
N LEU A 49 -0.94 -2.14 6.84
CA LEU A 49 -2.19 -1.99 7.59
C LEU A 49 -2.53 -0.54 7.95
N THR A 50 -1.52 0.35 7.97
CA THR A 50 -1.70 1.75 8.36
C THR A 50 -1.68 2.71 7.18
N ARG A 51 -1.35 2.24 5.97
CA ARG A 51 -1.29 3.07 4.76
C ARG A 51 -2.70 3.56 4.43
N ARG A 52 -2.89 4.89 4.44
CA ARG A 52 -4.18 5.52 4.12
C ARG A 52 -4.27 6.04 2.70
N HIS A 53 -3.15 6.42 2.09
CA HIS A 53 -3.12 6.94 0.74
C HIS A 53 -2.15 6.14 -0.14
N VAL A 54 -2.59 5.79 -1.35
CA VAL A 54 -1.78 5.09 -2.35
C VAL A 54 -1.89 5.81 -3.70
N SER A 55 -0.76 6.11 -4.33
CA SER A 55 -0.73 6.71 -5.67
C SER A 55 -0.15 5.71 -6.68
N ILE A 56 -0.95 5.32 -7.66
CA ILE A 56 -0.59 4.44 -8.77
C ILE A 56 -0.36 5.32 -10.01
N ARG A 57 0.91 5.57 -10.32
CA ARG A 57 1.31 6.48 -11.42
C ARG A 57 1.09 5.89 -12.83
N ASN A 58 0.82 4.60 -12.91
CA ASN A 58 0.48 3.90 -14.14
C ASN A 58 -0.48 2.76 -13.77
N CYS A 59 -1.74 2.85 -14.20
CA CYS A 59 -2.80 1.87 -13.92
C CYS A 59 -2.55 0.49 -14.56
N TYR A 60 -1.56 0.37 -15.44
CA TYR A 60 -1.15 -0.91 -16.03
C TYR A 60 0.03 -1.56 -15.29
N ALA A 61 0.65 -0.85 -14.33
CA ALA A 61 1.84 -1.35 -13.64
C ALA A 61 1.54 -2.42 -12.59
N VAL A 62 0.28 -2.54 -12.16
CA VAL A 62 -0.14 -3.47 -11.11
C VAL A 62 -1.65 -3.74 -11.23
N SER A 63 -2.08 -4.95 -10.87
CA SER A 63 -3.51 -5.27 -10.83
C SER A 63 -4.18 -4.72 -9.56
N PRO A 64 -5.49 -4.40 -9.62
CA PRO A 64 -6.22 -3.90 -8.45
C PRO A 64 -6.24 -4.91 -7.30
N GLU A 65 -6.25 -6.21 -7.56
CA GLU A 65 -6.22 -7.27 -6.54
C GLU A 65 -4.91 -7.26 -5.76
N ILE A 66 -3.77 -7.04 -6.42
CA ILE A 66 -2.47 -6.94 -5.75
C ILE A 66 -2.44 -5.71 -4.84
N VAL A 67 -3.05 -4.59 -5.26
CA VAL A 67 -3.17 -3.38 -4.44
C VAL A 67 -4.06 -3.63 -3.23
N ALA A 68 -5.23 -4.24 -3.43
CA ALA A 68 -6.16 -4.64 -2.36
C ALA A 68 -5.52 -5.58 -1.35
N ALA A 69 -4.82 -6.61 -1.84
CA ALA A 69 -4.10 -7.55 -1.01
C ALA A 69 -2.95 -6.87 -0.27
N ARG A 70 -2.24 -5.92 -0.88
CA ARG A 70 -1.15 -5.22 -0.20
C ARG A 70 -1.67 -4.25 0.84
N PHE A 71 -2.57 -3.33 0.50
CA PHE A 71 -2.99 -2.24 1.37
C PHE A 71 -4.48 -2.35 1.71
N PRO A 72 -4.87 -3.08 2.76
CA PRO A 72 -6.28 -3.37 3.05
C PRO A 72 -7.06 -2.20 3.67
N ALA A 73 -6.42 -1.11 4.08
CA ALA A 73 -7.03 -0.06 4.89
C ALA A 73 -6.88 1.35 4.31
N ILE A 74 -6.72 1.45 2.98
CA ILE A 74 -6.63 2.75 2.30
C ILE A 74 -7.96 3.51 2.42
N ARG A 75 -7.85 4.83 2.42
CA ARG A 75 -8.95 5.82 2.40
C ARG A 75 -8.89 6.70 1.18
N SER A 76 -7.72 6.82 0.57
CA SER A 76 -7.51 7.62 -0.62
C SER A 76 -6.65 6.90 -1.65
N VAL A 77 -7.02 6.96 -2.93
CA VAL A 77 -6.27 6.37 -4.04
C VAL A 77 -6.19 7.32 -5.23
N SER A 78 -4.99 7.52 -5.75
CA SER A 78 -4.79 8.27 -7.00
C SER A 78 -4.33 7.35 -8.11
N LEU A 79 -5.11 7.25 -9.18
CA LEU A 79 -4.80 6.41 -10.34
C LEU A 79 -4.48 7.28 -11.56
N LYS A 80 -3.36 7.01 -12.23
CA LYS A 80 -3.02 7.63 -13.51
C LYS A 80 -3.09 6.60 -14.64
N GLY A 81 -3.88 6.95 -15.65
CA GLY A 81 -4.11 6.13 -16.84
C GLY A 81 -3.29 6.59 -18.03
N LYS A 82 -3.92 7.37 -18.92
CA LYS A 82 -3.29 7.92 -20.12
C LYS A 82 -2.02 8.73 -19.75
N PRO A 83 -0.95 8.64 -20.55
CA PRO A 83 0.24 9.45 -20.31
C PRO A 83 -0.02 10.90 -20.69
N ARG A 84 0.86 11.80 -20.24
CA ARG A 84 0.79 13.25 -20.48
C ARG A 84 0.62 13.65 -21.96
N PHE A 85 1.02 12.79 -22.90
CA PHE A 85 0.83 13.04 -24.33
C PHE A 85 -0.66 13.19 -24.72
N SER A 86 -1.60 12.71 -23.89
CA SER A 86 -3.03 12.92 -24.10
C SER A 86 -3.42 14.39 -24.06
N ASP A 87 -2.71 15.21 -23.28
CA ASP A 87 -2.95 16.65 -23.16
C ASP A 87 -2.69 17.39 -24.48
N PHE A 88 -1.98 16.74 -25.41
CA PHE A 88 -1.61 17.27 -26.73
C PHE A 88 -2.31 16.53 -27.90
N ASN A 89 -3.37 15.76 -27.61
CA ASN A 89 -4.08 14.94 -28.61
C ASN A 89 -3.18 13.93 -29.35
N LEU A 90 -2.07 13.49 -28.73
CA LEU A 90 -1.13 12.52 -29.31
C LEU A 90 -1.44 11.07 -28.90
N VAL A 91 -2.64 10.83 -28.40
CA VAL A 91 -3.10 9.60 -27.76
C VAL A 91 -4.46 9.27 -28.34
N PRO A 92 -4.66 8.09 -28.96
CA PRO A 92 -5.98 7.65 -29.40
C PRO A 92 -7.00 7.68 -28.27
N GLU A 93 -8.26 7.95 -28.61
CA GLU A 93 -9.35 8.02 -27.64
C GLU A 93 -9.52 6.68 -26.91
N ASP A 94 -9.39 5.59 -27.65
CA ASP A 94 -9.49 4.18 -27.27
C ASP A 94 -8.18 3.57 -26.75
N TRP A 95 -7.16 4.38 -26.42
CA TRP A 95 -5.89 3.89 -25.84
C TRP A 95 -6.13 2.90 -24.69
N GLY A 96 -7.17 3.14 -23.89
CA GLY A 96 -7.55 2.36 -22.72
C GLY A 96 -7.65 3.25 -21.48
N ALA A 97 -7.02 2.81 -20.39
CA ALA A 97 -7.10 3.37 -19.04
C ALA A 97 -8.50 3.23 -18.42
N ASP A 98 -9.14 2.08 -18.71
CA ASP A 98 -10.41 1.72 -18.10
C ASP A 98 -10.26 1.57 -16.58
N VAL A 99 -11.09 2.31 -15.86
CA VAL A 99 -11.15 2.30 -14.39
C VAL A 99 -12.09 1.22 -13.86
N GLN A 100 -12.95 0.62 -14.69
CA GLN A 100 -13.94 -0.37 -14.25
C GLN A 100 -13.33 -1.58 -13.50
N PRO A 101 -12.20 -2.17 -13.93
CA PRO A 101 -11.56 -3.24 -13.17
C PRO A 101 -11.13 -2.80 -11.77
N TRP A 102 -10.66 -1.55 -11.64
CA TRP A 102 -10.26 -0.97 -10.35
C TRP A 102 -11.46 -0.80 -9.42
N LEU A 103 -12.55 -0.21 -9.92
CA LEU A 103 -13.77 0.01 -9.13
C LEU A 103 -14.40 -1.31 -8.67
N SER A 104 -14.40 -2.33 -9.53
CA SER A 104 -14.98 -3.64 -9.24
C SER A 104 -14.31 -4.32 -8.04
N VAL A 105 -12.99 -4.16 -7.90
CA VAL A 105 -12.26 -4.66 -6.74
C VAL A 105 -12.42 -3.72 -5.54
N PHE A 106 -12.30 -2.41 -5.75
CA PHE A 106 -12.27 -1.43 -4.67
C PHE A 106 -13.61 -1.32 -3.92
N VAL A 107 -14.75 -1.50 -4.60
CA VAL A 107 -16.06 -1.50 -3.93
C VAL A 107 -16.18 -2.60 -2.87
N THR A 108 -15.55 -3.75 -3.13
CA THR A 108 -15.57 -4.90 -2.21
C THR A 108 -14.46 -4.78 -1.17
N ALA A 109 -13.25 -4.39 -1.60
CA ALA A 109 -12.07 -4.32 -0.73
C ALA A 109 -12.09 -3.12 0.23
N TYR A 110 -12.69 -2.00 -0.17
CA TYR A 110 -12.60 -0.72 0.54
C TYR A 110 -13.96 -0.06 0.76
N PRO A 111 -14.81 -0.59 1.66
CA PRO A 111 -16.11 0.03 1.99
C PRO A 111 -16.02 1.45 2.56
N LEU A 112 -14.81 1.89 2.93
CA LEU A 112 -14.53 3.15 3.59
C LEU A 112 -13.59 4.03 2.75
N LEU A 113 -13.49 3.79 1.44
CA LEU A 113 -12.75 4.65 0.52
C LEU A 113 -13.45 6.01 0.42
N GLU A 114 -12.69 7.09 0.52
CA GLU A 114 -13.19 8.47 0.61
C GLU A 114 -12.78 9.30 -0.62
N GLU A 115 -11.54 9.14 -1.12
CA GLU A 115 -10.95 9.97 -2.19
C GLU A 115 -10.20 9.18 -3.27
#